data_AF-A0A177JJT6-F1
#
_entry.id   AF-A0A177JJT6-F1
#
_cell.length_a   1.000
_cell.length_b   1.000
_cell.length_c   1.000
_cell.angle_alpha   90.00
_cell.angle_beta   90.00
_cell.angle_gamma   90.00
#
_symmetry.space_group_name_H-M   'P 1'
#
loop_
_entity.id
_entity.type
_entity.pdbx_description
1 polymer ?
#
loop_
_entity_poly.entity_id
_entity_poly.type
_entity_poly.pdbx_seq_one_letter_code
_entity_poly.pdbx_strand_id
1 'polypeptide(L)'
;MAIEPLFPRWARSIGALIGSNALARSQCCACGIQQRVDLEAMAAKFGGTASLIGRVDRCSIVACSGSVFYMAARTYGRAWIMLGQASECEERAPARDARALVPLAQAGADRSR
;
A
#
# COMPACT_ATOMS: atom_id res chain seq x y z
N MET A 1 -15.99 2.97 -22.24
CA MET A 1 -16.98 2.40 -21.31
C MET A 1 -16.22 1.52 -20.32
N ALA A 2 -15.88 2.04 -19.15
CA ALA A 2 -15.10 1.30 -18.16
C ALA A 2 -16.02 0.34 -17.39
N ILE A 3 -15.65 -0.94 -17.32
CA ILE A 3 -16.33 -1.91 -16.45
C ILE A 3 -15.96 -1.52 -15.03
N GLU A 4 -16.91 -0.99 -14.27
CA GLU A 4 -16.69 -0.72 -12.85
C GLU A 4 -16.46 -2.06 -12.14
N PRO A 5 -15.31 -2.28 -11.49
CA PRO A 5 -15.03 -3.56 -10.86
C PRO A 5 -16.07 -3.86 -9.78
N LEU A 6 -16.86 -4.92 -9.99
CA LEU A 6 -17.83 -5.38 -9.02
C LEU A 6 -17.10 -6.08 -7.87
N PHE A 7 -16.77 -5.31 -6.84
CA PHE A 7 -16.14 -5.85 -5.64
C PHE A 7 -17.11 -6.76 -4.85
N PRO A 8 -16.63 -7.92 -4.37
CA PRO A 8 -17.41 -8.78 -3.48
C PRO A 8 -17.90 -8.02 -2.25
N ARG A 9 -19.11 -8.36 -1.76
CA ARG A 9 -19.71 -7.69 -0.59
C ARG A 9 -18.79 -7.70 0.64
N TRP A 10 -18.01 -8.77 0.83
CA TRP A 10 -17.08 -8.90 1.95
C TRP A 10 -15.90 -7.92 1.90
N ALA A 11 -15.60 -7.32 0.74
CA ALA A 11 -14.49 -6.39 0.54
C ALA A 11 -14.91 -4.91 0.50
N ARG A 12 -16.21 -4.61 0.63
CA ARG A 12 -16.75 -3.27 0.37
C ARG A 12 -16.39 -2.23 1.44
N SER A 13 -16.19 -2.66 2.68
CA SER A 13 -15.82 -1.79 3.80
C SER A 13 -14.84 -2.49 4.74
N ILE A 14 -14.16 -1.71 5.57
CA ILE A 14 -13.25 -2.22 6.60
C ILE A 14 -14.00 -3.15 7.56
N GLY A 15 -15.21 -2.79 7.99
CA GLY A 15 -16.04 -3.62 8.85
C GLY A 15 -16.48 -4.93 8.18
N ALA A 16 -16.72 -4.94 6.86
CA ALA A 16 -17.00 -6.16 6.13
C ALA A 16 -15.76 -7.07 6.01
N LEU A 17 -14.58 -6.48 5.87
CA LEU A 17 -13.31 -7.21 5.89
C LEU A 17 -13.09 -7.86 7.26
N ILE A 18 -13.26 -7.11 8.35
CA ILE A 18 -13.16 -7.62 9.73
C ILE A 18 -14.18 -8.74 9.95
N GLY A 19 -15.47 -8.49 9.66
CA GLY A 19 -16.55 -9.46 9.89
C GLY A 19 -16.43 -10.74 9.03
N SER A 20 -15.64 -10.72 7.96
CA SER A 20 -15.34 -11.89 7.13
C SER A 20 -14.02 -12.59 7.48
N ASN A 21 -13.30 -12.11 8.50
CA ASN A 21 -11.96 -12.56 8.86
C ASN A 21 -10.97 -12.46 7.69
N ALA A 22 -11.10 -11.38 6.91
CA ALA A 22 -10.25 -11.13 5.76
C ALA A 22 -8.86 -10.64 6.21
N LEU A 23 -7.87 -10.97 5.39
CA LEU A 23 -6.51 -10.47 5.50
C LEU A 23 -6.36 -9.28 4.56
N ALA A 24 -5.76 -8.19 5.04
CA ALA A 24 -5.45 -7.04 4.21
C ALA A 24 -3.94 -6.75 4.19
N ARG A 25 -3.47 -6.31 3.03
CA ARG A 25 -2.10 -5.83 2.82
C ARG A 25 -2.12 -4.54 2.02
N SER A 26 -1.08 -3.74 2.21
CA SER A 26 -0.72 -2.65 1.33
C SER A 26 0.50 -3.04 0.50
N GLN A 27 0.61 -2.53 -0.72
CA GLN A 27 1.81 -2.65 -1.55
C GLN A 27 2.21 -1.29 -2.09
N CYS A 28 3.49 -0.94 -1.95
CA CYS A 28 4.03 0.29 -2.53
C CYS A 28 4.31 0.13 -4.01
N CYS A 29 3.87 1.10 -4.80
CA CYS A 29 4.11 1.15 -6.24
C CYS A 29 5.55 1.53 -6.60
N ALA A 30 6.27 2.23 -5.71
CA ALA A 30 7.64 2.66 -5.98
C ALA A 30 8.69 1.64 -5.52
N CYS A 31 8.62 1.20 -4.26
CA CYS A 31 9.61 0.26 -3.69
C CYS A 31 9.13 -1.20 -3.64
N GLY A 32 7.89 -1.48 -4.02
CA GLY A 32 7.35 -2.84 -4.07
C GLY A 32 7.03 -3.48 -2.71
N ILE A 33 7.40 -2.84 -1.59
CA ILE A 33 7.23 -3.40 -0.25
C ILE A 33 5.77 -3.74 0.01
N GLN A 34 5.52 -4.92 0.58
CA GLN A 34 4.21 -5.32 1.06
C GLN A 34 4.18 -5.29 2.57
N GLN A 35 3.14 -4.66 3.14
CA GLN A 35 2.94 -4.58 4.58
C GLN A 35 1.59 -5.16 4.95
N ARG A 36 1.53 -5.81 6.12
CA ARG A 36 0.25 -6.23 6.70
C ARG A 36 -0.50 -5.00 7.19
N VAL A 37 -1.80 -4.98 6.93
CA VAL A 37 -2.68 -3.91 7.38
C VAL A 37 -3.48 -4.42 8.56
N ASP A 38 -3.40 -3.72 9.68
CA ASP A 38 -4.27 -3.94 10.83
C ASP A 38 -5.62 -3.30 10.53
N LEU A 39 -6.62 -4.14 10.25
CA LEU A 39 -7.96 -3.69 9.90
C LEU A 39 -8.69 -3.04 11.07
N GLU A 40 -8.43 -3.46 12.32
CA GLU A 40 -9.04 -2.88 13.51
C GLU A 40 -8.48 -1.47 13.75
N ALA A 41 -7.16 -1.31 13.62
CA ALA A 41 -6.54 0.01 13.69
C ALA A 41 -7.05 0.94 12.57
N MET A 42 -7.25 0.42 11.37
CA MET A 42 -7.85 1.18 10.26
C MET A 42 -9.31 1.54 10.53
N ALA A 43 -10.11 0.64 11.10
CA ALA A 43 -11.49 0.90 11.49
C ALA A 43 -11.57 1.97 12.58
N ALA A 44 -10.66 1.94 13.56
CA ALA A 44 -10.58 2.97 14.60
C ALA A 44 -10.22 4.35 14.01
N LYS A 45 -9.33 4.39 13.00
CA LYS A 45 -8.89 5.63 12.36
C LYS A 45 -9.91 6.23 11.40
N PHE A 46 -10.58 5.39 10.59
CA PHE A 46 -11.40 5.84 9.46
C PHE A 46 -12.88 5.48 9.58
N GLY A 47 -13.25 4.65 10.55
CA GLY A 47 -14.59 4.07 10.69
C GLY A 47 -14.75 2.75 9.95
N GLY A 48 -15.55 1.85 10.52
CA GLY A 48 -15.81 0.52 9.92
C GLY A 48 -16.62 0.56 8.61
N THR A 49 -17.33 1.65 8.33
CA THR A 49 -18.07 1.82 7.05
C THR A 49 -17.18 2.34 5.92
N ALA A 50 -15.97 2.83 6.22
CA ALA A 50 -15.04 3.30 5.21
C ALA A 50 -14.55 2.14 4.33
N SER A 51 -14.19 2.46 3.08
CA SER A 51 -13.70 1.49 2.11
C SER A 51 -12.19 1.61 1.89
N LEU A 52 -11.53 0.47 1.66
CA LEU A 52 -10.16 0.42 1.14
C LEU A 52 -10.12 0.35 -0.39
N ILE A 53 -11.28 0.25 -1.04
CA ILE A 53 -11.39 0.20 -2.50
C ILE A 53 -11.04 1.56 -3.09
N GLY A 54 -10.13 1.59 -4.07
CA GLY A 54 -9.59 2.81 -4.69
C GLY A 54 -8.84 3.71 -3.71
N ARG A 55 -8.62 3.25 -2.46
CA ARG A 55 -7.92 4.03 -1.45
C ARG A 55 -6.42 3.96 -1.72
N VAL A 56 -5.78 5.12 -1.63
CA VAL A 56 -4.33 5.28 -1.77
C VAL A 56 -3.80 6.04 -0.56
N ASP A 57 -2.76 5.52 0.05
CA ASP A 57 -2.04 6.17 1.15
C ASP A 57 -0.53 6.28 0.81
N ARG A 58 0.27 6.97 1.63
CA ARG A 58 1.73 7.09 1.41
C ARG A 58 2.47 5.85 1.92
N CYS A 59 3.57 5.51 1.26
CA CYS A 59 4.47 4.47 1.74
C CYS A 59 5.06 4.87 3.10
N SER A 60 5.08 3.93 4.04
CA SER A 60 5.63 4.15 5.39
C SER A 60 7.15 3.92 5.46
N ILE A 61 7.78 3.42 4.39
CA ILE A 61 9.22 3.18 4.35
C ILE A 61 9.97 4.50 4.29
N VAL A 62 10.95 4.65 5.18
CA VAL A 62 11.86 5.80 5.22
C VAL A 62 12.55 5.97 3.87
N ALA A 63 12.63 7.21 3.39
CA ALA A 63 13.14 7.59 2.07
C ALA A 63 12.32 7.10 0.85
N CYS A 64 11.16 6.46 1.05
CA CYS A 64 10.21 6.21 -0.04
C CYS A 64 9.13 7.30 -0.08
N SER A 65 8.97 7.94 -1.23
CA SER A 65 7.92 8.94 -1.50
C SER A 65 6.69 8.35 -2.19
N GLY A 66 6.70 7.04 -2.44
CA GLY A 66 5.67 6.34 -3.22
C GLY A 66 4.31 6.28 -2.54
N SER A 67 3.33 5.87 -3.33
CA SER A 67 1.97 5.59 -2.89
C SER A 67 1.77 4.09 -2.71
N VAL A 68 0.85 3.70 -1.84
CA VAL A 68 0.43 2.32 -1.63
C VAL A 68 -1.01 2.13 -2.02
N PHE A 69 -1.31 0.99 -2.66
CA PHE A 69 -2.68 0.51 -2.82
C PHE A 69 -2.93 -0.69 -1.90
N TYR A 70 -4.20 -1.04 -1.74
CA TYR A 70 -4.63 -2.13 -0.88
C TYR A 70 -5.00 -3.39 -1.66
N MET A 71 -4.80 -4.52 -1.01
CA MET A 71 -5.25 -5.83 -1.48
C MET A 71 -5.79 -6.63 -0.29
N ALA A 72 -6.73 -7.53 -0.56
CA ALA A 72 -7.33 -8.36 0.47
C ALA A 72 -7.54 -9.79 0.01
N ALA A 73 -7.45 -10.73 0.94
CA ALA A 73 -7.86 -12.11 0.76
C ALA A 73 -8.93 -12.42 1.80
N ARG A 74 -9.99 -13.14 1.40
CA ARG A 74 -11.11 -13.43 2.30
C ARG A 74 -10.71 -14.18 3.56
N THR A 75 -9.70 -15.05 3.46
CA THR A 75 -9.08 -15.75 4.58
C THR A 75 -7.75 -16.37 4.11
N TYR A 76 -7.03 -17.05 4.98
CA TYR A 76 -5.79 -17.75 4.65
C TYR A 76 -5.97 -18.75 3.50
N GLY A 77 -4.97 -18.84 2.62
CA GLY A 77 -4.97 -19.76 1.47
C GLY A 77 -5.94 -19.39 0.34
N ARG A 78 -6.62 -18.23 0.42
CA ARG A 78 -7.48 -17.73 -0.66
C ARG A 78 -6.73 -16.75 -1.56
N ALA A 79 -7.25 -16.60 -2.78
CA ALA A 79 -6.73 -15.64 -3.74
C ALA A 79 -6.83 -14.21 -3.19
N TRP A 80 -5.78 -13.43 -3.44
CA TRP A 80 -5.76 -12.00 -3.15
C TRP A 80 -6.47 -11.26 -4.28
N ILE A 81 -7.34 -10.33 -3.90
CA ILE A 81 -7.94 -9.36 -4.82
C ILE A 81 -7.35 -7.99 -4.57
N MET A 82 -7.14 -7.25 -5.64
CA MET A 82 -6.65 -5.89 -5.63
C MET A 82 -7.82 -4.97 -5.33
N LEU A 83 -7.74 -4.19 -4.24
CA LEU A 83 -8.78 -3.22 -3.87
C LEU A 83 -8.52 -1.85 -4.51
N GLY A 84 -7.29 -1.57 -4.94
CA GLY A 84 -6.95 -0.45 -5.80
C GLY A 84 -6.16 -0.93 -7.02
N GLN A 85 -6.04 -0.07 -8.01
CA GLN A 85 -5.23 -0.27 -9.22
C GLN A 85 -3.84 0.32 -9.00
N ALA A 86 -2.83 -0.32 -9.58
CA ALA A 86 -1.48 0.23 -9.60
C ALA A 86 -1.42 1.58 -10.36
N SER A 87 -2.30 1.81 -11.34
CA SER A 87 -2.38 3.09 -12.06
C SER A 87 -2.79 4.26 -11.16
N GLU A 88 -3.61 4.02 -10.13
CA GLU A 88 -4.01 5.06 -9.18
C GLU A 88 -2.84 5.55 -8.31
N CYS A 89 -1.75 4.78 -8.23
CA CYS A 89 -0.51 5.23 -7.58
C CYS A 89 0.26 6.26 -8.39
N GLU A 90 0.20 6.18 -9.73
CA GLU A 90 1.00 7.02 -10.63
C GLU A 90 0.45 8.45 -10.67
N GLU A 91 -0.88 8.60 -10.66
CA GLU A 91 -1.58 9.90 -10.76
C GLU A 91 -1.42 10.79 -9.50
N ARG A 92 -1.20 10.20 -8.32
CA ARG A 92 -1.17 10.92 -7.02
C ARG A 92 0.26 11.21 -6.51
N ALA A 93 1.28 10.70 -7.19
CA ALA A 93 2.67 10.93 -6.82
C ALA A 93 3.17 12.21 -7.52
N PRO A 94 3.56 13.28 -6.80
CA PRO A 94 4.57 14.16 -7.37
C PRO A 94 5.83 13.31 -7.50
N ALA A 95 6.28 13.09 -8.74
CA ALA A 95 7.55 12.45 -9.04
C ALA A 95 8.66 13.19 -8.28
N ARG A 96 9.13 12.61 -7.17
CA ARG A 96 10.45 12.92 -6.63
C ARG A 96 11.31 11.73 -6.98
N ASP A 97 12.03 11.89 -8.08
CA ASP A 97 13.00 10.95 -8.59
C ASP A 97 13.87 10.39 -7.46
N ALA A 98 13.84 9.07 -7.29
CA ALA A 98 14.73 8.33 -6.39
C ALA A 98 16.22 8.39 -6.83
N ARG A 99 16.55 9.18 -7.86
CA ARG A 99 17.93 9.41 -8.33
C ARG A 99 18.75 10.35 -7.43
N ALA A 100 18.18 10.89 -6.36
CA ALA A 100 18.91 11.74 -5.40
C ALA A 100 19.52 10.97 -4.21
N LEU A 101 19.65 9.64 -4.27
CA LEU A 101 20.54 8.92 -3.35
C LEU A 101 21.98 9.01 -3.87
N VAL A 102 22.65 10.10 -3.52
CA VAL A 102 24.12 10.16 -3.58
C VAL A 102 24.67 9.10 -2.62
N PRO A 103 25.54 8.17 -3.05
CA PRO A 103 26.19 7.26 -2.12
C PRO A 103 27.18 8.05 -1.24
N LEU A 104 26.84 8.19 0.04
CA LEU A 104 27.78 8.56 1.12
C LEU A 104 28.73 7.39 1.36
N ALA A 105 29.68 7.17 0.46
CA ALA A 105 30.67 6.09 0.62
C ALA A 105 32.01 6.39 -0.06
N GLN A 106 32.56 7.60 0.06
CA GLN A 106 33.99 7.84 -0.14
C GLN A 106 34.48 8.97 0.78
N ALA A 107 34.70 8.67 2.05
CA ALA A 107 35.45 9.53 2.96
C ALA A 107 36.50 8.70 3.69
N GLY A 108 37.74 8.77 3.19
CA GLY A 108 38.95 8.73 4.01
C GLY A 108 39.45 7.36 4.49
N ALA A 109 40.11 6.62 3.61
CA ALA A 109 41.14 5.65 4.00
C ALA A 109 42.39 5.87 3.16
N ASP A 110 43.07 7.01 3.40
CA ASP A 110 44.47 7.17 3.02
C ASP A 110 45.20 7.98 4.11
N ARG A 111 45.85 7.26 5.03
CA ARG A 111 46.95 7.77 5.83
C ARG A 111 48.03 6.70 5.86
N SER A 112 48.79 6.64 4.77
CA SER A 112 50.14 6.09 4.77
C SER A 112 51.13 7.23 4.60
N ARG A 113 51.71 7.71 5.71
CA ARG A 113 53.06 8.29 5.81
C ARG A 113 53.43 8.54 7.26
#